data_AF-A0A6M3L0C2-F1
#
_entry.id   AF-A0A6M3L0C2-F1
#
_cell.length_a   1.000
_cell.length_b   1.000
_cell.length_c   1.000
_cell.angle_alpha   90.00
_cell.angle_beta   90.00
_cell.angle_gamma   90.00
#
_symmetry.space_group_name_H-M   'P 1'
#
loop_
_entity.id
_entity.type
_entity.pdbx_description
1 polymer ?
#
loop_
_entity_poly.entity_id
_entity_poly.type
_entity_poly.pdbx_seq_one_letter_code
_entity_poly.pdbx_strand_id
1 'polypeptide(L)'
;MISSAYRQYLGSADGEVFEYHPDHRSDAGQPIPCYWGSKNLDFSDQHPGLSEQWKTIRGVKLIYKDLDATSVTLYVSNDDGTAWVGRTRDMGTGDGQIKEEHFHFWMTGKHFRFKIEHSSTEHRFQWIRMDVDITSQAKFFAVNP
;
A
#
# COMPACT_ATOMS: atom_id res chain seq x y z
N MET A 1 -29.93 -11.55 14.73
CA MET A 1 -29.68 -10.15 14.31
C MET A 1 -28.30 -9.76 14.80
N ILE A 2 -27.33 -9.64 13.90
CA ILE A 2 -26.00 -9.14 14.24
C ILE A 2 -26.08 -7.62 14.09
N SER A 3 -25.89 -6.90 15.20
CA SER A 3 -25.79 -5.44 15.24
C SER A 3 -24.67 -4.96 14.31
N SER A 4 -25.00 -4.09 13.35
CA SER A 4 -24.10 -3.55 12.33
C SER A 4 -23.33 -2.31 12.77
N ALA A 5 -23.07 -2.14 14.07
CA ALA A 5 -22.30 -1.01 14.57
C ALA A 5 -20.79 -1.31 14.50
N TYR A 6 -20.23 -1.22 13.29
CA TYR A 6 -18.77 -1.18 13.12
C TYR A 6 -18.25 0.15 13.65
N ARG A 7 -17.51 0.15 14.76
CA ARG A 7 -16.77 1.32 15.24
C ARG A 7 -15.38 1.29 14.63
N GLN A 8 -14.98 2.39 14.00
CA GLN A 8 -13.67 2.54 13.39
C GLN A 8 -12.77 3.35 14.33
N TYR A 9 -11.58 2.81 14.59
CA TYR A 9 -10.58 3.38 15.46
C TYR A 9 -9.44 3.91 14.61
N LEU A 10 -9.14 5.20 14.71
CA LEU A 10 -7.96 5.81 14.09
C LEU A 10 -6.87 5.93 15.15
N GLY A 11 -5.70 5.35 14.89
CA GLY A 11 -4.53 5.48 15.74
C GLY A 11 -3.68 6.68 15.33
N SER A 12 -3.24 7.49 16.30
CA SER A 12 -2.22 8.52 16.07
C SER A 12 -0.82 7.89 16.07
N ALA A 13 0.19 8.64 15.59
CA ALA A 13 1.60 8.22 15.64
C ALA A 13 2.12 7.98 17.08
N ASP A 14 1.41 8.50 18.08
CA ASP A 14 1.76 8.41 19.50
C ASP A 14 0.97 7.31 20.24
N GLY A 15 0.17 6.51 19.53
CA GLY A 15 -0.55 5.37 20.09
C GLY A 15 -1.89 5.68 20.76
N GLU A 16 -2.39 6.91 20.62
CA GLU A 16 -3.72 7.28 21.10
C GLU A 16 -4.81 6.82 20.13
N VAL A 17 -5.94 6.35 20.68
CA VAL A 17 -7.07 5.83 19.92
C VAL A 17 -8.24 6.80 20.03
N PHE A 18 -8.66 7.37 18.90
CA PHE A 18 -9.81 8.27 18.84
C PHE A 18 -11.01 7.59 18.16
N GLU A 19 -12.22 7.87 18.67
CA GLU A 19 -13.48 7.45 18.06
C GLU A 19 -13.80 8.38 16.88
N TYR A 20 -13.96 7.82 15.69
CA TYR A 20 -14.31 8.58 14.48
C TYR A 20 -15.78 9.03 14.53
N HIS A 21 -16.04 10.32 14.30
CA HIS A 21 -17.39 10.88 14.15
C HIS A 21 -17.61 11.36 12.70
N PRO A 22 -18.74 11.02 12.05
CA PRO A 22 -19.01 11.35 10.64
C PRO A 22 -19.11 12.86 10.33
N ASP A 23 -19.26 13.70 11.36
CA ASP A 23 -19.28 15.17 11.20
C ASP A 23 -17.87 15.79 11.14
N HIS A 24 -16.82 15.01 11.40
CA HIS A 24 -15.43 15.47 11.28
C HIS A 24 -15.02 15.46 9.80
N ARG A 25 -15.47 16.49 9.07
CA ARG A 25 -14.97 16.83 7.73
C ARG A 25 -13.60 17.51 7.86
N SER A 26 -12.71 17.38 6.88
CA SER A 26 -11.49 18.19 6.84
C SER A 26 -11.81 19.67 6.83
N ASP A 27 -10.91 20.43 7.43
CA ASP A 27 -10.94 21.86 7.73
C ASP A 27 -11.15 22.84 6.54
N ALA A 28 -11.69 22.41 5.39
CA ALA A 28 -11.97 23.29 4.24
C ALA A 28 -12.94 22.71 3.19
N GLY A 29 -13.70 21.65 3.47
CA GLY A 29 -14.62 21.06 2.47
C GLY A 29 -13.92 20.37 1.28
N GLN A 30 -12.61 20.18 1.35
CA GLN A 30 -11.88 19.32 0.43
C GLN A 30 -12.10 17.85 0.81
N PRO A 31 -12.10 16.89 -0.13
CA PRO A 31 -12.10 15.47 0.22
C PRO A 31 -10.83 15.13 1.01
N ILE A 32 -10.96 14.47 2.17
CA ILE A 32 -9.80 13.86 2.85
C ILE A 32 -9.40 12.62 2.06
N PRO A 33 -8.17 12.53 1.53
CA PRO A 33 -7.67 11.30 0.96
C PRO A 33 -7.53 10.27 2.09
N CYS A 34 -8.29 9.19 2.00
CA CYS A 34 -8.09 8.02 2.84
C CYS A 34 -7.10 7.10 2.14
N TYR A 35 -6.09 6.65 2.88
CA TYR A 35 -5.10 5.73 2.33
C TYR A 35 -4.82 4.59 3.30
N TRP A 36 -4.63 3.40 2.73
CA TRP A 36 -3.96 2.30 3.39
C TRP A 36 -2.56 2.17 2.79
N GLY A 37 -1.55 1.99 3.62
CA GLY A 37 -0.17 1.84 3.16
C GLY A 37 0.57 0.75 3.92
N SER A 38 1.44 0.04 3.23
CA SER A 38 2.46 -0.77 3.91
C SER A 38 3.41 0.16 4.68
N LYS A 39 4.12 -0.40 5.66
CA LYS A 39 5.37 0.20 6.13
C LYS A 39 6.33 0.42 4.94
N ASN A 40 7.37 1.23 5.14
CA ASN A 40 8.50 1.23 4.22
C ASN A 40 9.14 -0.16 4.23
N LEU A 41 9.35 -0.72 3.05
CA LEU A 41 9.91 -2.04 2.84
C LEU A 41 11.31 -1.91 2.26
N ASP A 42 12.30 -2.40 3.00
CA ASP A 42 13.66 -2.68 2.53
C ASP A 42 13.94 -4.20 2.48
N PHE A 43 12.96 -5.00 2.94
CA PHE A 43 12.96 -6.46 3.06
C PHE A 43 14.05 -7.02 4.01
N SER A 44 14.66 -6.17 4.84
CA SER A 44 15.71 -6.59 5.77
C SER A 44 15.18 -7.44 6.93
N ASP A 45 13.88 -7.31 7.23
CA ASP A 45 13.16 -8.14 8.19
C ASP A 45 13.02 -9.60 7.76
N GLN A 46 13.08 -9.87 6.45
CA GLN A 46 13.09 -11.23 5.90
C GLN A 46 14.51 -11.73 5.60
N HIS A 47 15.42 -10.82 5.22
CA HIS A 47 16.80 -11.16 4.94
C HIS A 47 17.74 -9.98 5.28
N PRO A 48 18.48 -10.03 6.40
CA PRO A 48 19.22 -8.87 6.93
C PRO A 48 20.18 -8.19 5.95
N GLY A 49 20.79 -8.95 5.02
CA GLY A 49 21.70 -8.39 4.01
C GLY A 49 21.04 -7.51 2.94
N LEU A 50 19.71 -7.35 2.97
CA LEU A 50 18.99 -6.57 1.96
C LEU A 50 18.93 -5.08 2.26
N SER A 51 19.07 -4.59 3.49
CA SER A 51 18.89 -3.14 3.79
C SER A 51 19.69 -2.23 2.86
N GLU A 52 20.94 -2.60 2.58
CA GLU A 52 21.89 -1.81 1.78
C GLU A 52 21.85 -2.07 0.26
N GLN A 53 21.10 -3.08 -0.18
CA GLN A 53 21.11 -3.52 -1.58
C GLN A 53 20.05 -2.83 -2.42
N TRP A 54 20.27 -2.81 -3.73
CA TRP A 54 19.19 -2.50 -4.67
C TRP A 54 18.37 -3.76 -4.88
N LYS A 55 17.06 -3.61 -5.07
CA LYS A 55 16.15 -4.72 -5.34
C LYS A 55 15.30 -4.38 -6.54
N THR A 56 14.90 -5.40 -7.29
CA THR A 56 13.87 -5.27 -8.31
C THR A 56 12.64 -6.05 -7.87
N ILE A 57 11.49 -5.38 -7.77
CA ILE A 57 10.19 -6.03 -7.63
C ILE A 57 9.67 -6.34 -9.04
N ARG A 58 9.49 -7.63 -9.36
CA ARG A 58 8.95 -8.07 -10.65
C ARG A 58 7.46 -8.33 -10.59
N GLY A 59 7.04 -9.02 -9.53
CA GLY A 59 5.68 -9.49 -9.32
C GLY A 59 5.24 -9.28 -7.89
N VAL A 60 3.95 -9.02 -7.72
CA VAL A 60 3.31 -8.88 -6.42
C VAL A 60 2.00 -9.65 -6.46
N LYS A 61 1.84 -10.57 -5.52
CA LYS A 61 0.59 -11.29 -5.33
C LYS A 61 -0.15 -10.68 -4.15
N LEU A 62 -1.37 -10.24 -4.39
CA LEU A 62 -2.25 -9.67 -3.38
C LEU A 62 -3.42 -10.61 -3.13
N ILE A 63 -3.69 -10.88 -1.85
CA ILE A 63 -4.93 -11.53 -1.41
C ILE A 63 -5.70 -10.48 -0.63
N TYR A 64 -6.94 -10.20 -1.07
CA TYR A 64 -7.76 -9.13 -0.52
C TYR A 64 -9.25 -9.47 -0.61
N LYS A 65 -10.09 -8.75 0.16
CA LYS A 65 -11.54 -8.78 -0.01
C LYS A 65 -11.98 -7.63 -0.91
N ASP A 66 -12.61 -7.96 -2.03
CA ASP A 66 -13.03 -7.03 -3.08
C ASP A 66 -14.31 -6.28 -2.70
N LEU A 67 -14.22 -5.34 -1.76
CA LEU A 67 -15.40 -4.64 -1.25
C LEU A 67 -15.89 -3.53 -2.19
N ASP A 68 -14.96 -2.73 -2.72
CA ASP A 68 -15.20 -1.67 -3.70
C ASP A 68 -14.03 -1.67 -4.71
N ALA A 69 -14.31 -1.34 -5.98
CA ALA A 69 -13.28 -1.28 -7.02
C ALA A 69 -12.19 -0.26 -6.65
N THR A 70 -10.92 -0.63 -6.73
CA THR A 70 -9.84 0.18 -6.18
C THR A 70 -8.54 0.02 -6.97
N SER A 71 -7.49 0.75 -6.60
CA SER A 71 -6.20 0.65 -7.26
C SER A 71 -5.09 0.53 -6.23
N VAL A 72 -4.08 -0.27 -6.55
CA VAL A 72 -2.86 -0.40 -5.76
C VAL A 72 -1.69 0.26 -6.49
N THR A 73 -0.92 1.06 -5.76
CA THR A 73 0.26 1.74 -6.26
C THR A 73 1.50 1.20 -5.55
N LEU A 74 2.47 0.73 -6.34
CA LEU A 74 3.83 0.49 -5.86
C LEU A 74 4.64 1.77 -6.02
N TYR A 75 5.14 2.29 -4.91
CA TYR A 75 6.11 3.37 -4.85
C TYR A 75 7.50 2.82 -4.61
N VAL A 76 8.49 3.36 -5.32
CA VAL A 76 9.92 3.07 -5.13
C VAL A 76 10.68 4.35 -4.82
N SER A 77 11.62 4.27 -3.87
CA SER A 77 12.56 5.35 -3.55
C SER A 77 14.00 4.85 -3.65
N ASN A 78 14.83 5.72 -4.22
CA ASN A 78 16.26 5.50 -4.45
C ASN A 78 17.14 6.35 -3.51
N ASP A 79 16.53 7.28 -2.78
CA ASP A 79 17.13 8.35 -1.98
C ASP A 79 16.60 8.35 -0.53
N ASP A 80 16.48 7.13 0.01
CA ASP A 80 16.14 6.87 1.42
C ASP A 80 14.80 7.48 1.87
N GLY A 81 13.84 7.51 0.95
CA GLY A 81 12.47 7.95 1.20
C GLY A 81 12.22 9.43 0.92
N THR A 82 13.19 10.16 0.35
CA THR A 82 13.04 11.58 0.01
C THR A 82 12.12 11.78 -1.19
N ALA A 83 12.37 11.06 -2.30
CA ALA A 83 11.55 11.06 -3.50
C ALA A 83 11.00 9.66 -3.78
N TRP A 84 9.76 9.62 -4.31
CA TRP A 84 9.06 8.38 -4.60
C TRP A 84 8.51 8.41 -6.03
N VAL A 85 8.74 7.33 -6.77
CA VAL A 85 8.15 7.10 -8.09
C VAL A 85 7.13 5.97 -7.99
N GLY A 86 5.90 6.22 -8.43
CA GLY A 86 4.78 5.29 -8.33
C GLY A 86 4.43 4.61 -9.65
N ARG A 87 3.94 3.37 -9.58
CA ARG A 87 3.23 2.70 -10.66
C ARG A 87 1.95 2.09 -10.11
N THR A 88 0.83 2.33 -10.78
CA THR A 88 -0.51 1.96 -10.32
C THR A 88 -1.11 0.82 -11.14
N ARG A 89 -1.88 -0.04 -10.50
CA ARG A 89 -2.71 -1.08 -11.11
C ARG A 89 -4.10 -1.05 -10.49
N ASP A 90 -5.11 -1.13 -11.33
CA ASP A 90 -6.49 -1.28 -10.88
C ASP A 90 -6.74 -2.73 -10.43
N MET A 91 -7.64 -2.90 -9.48
CA MET A 91 -7.96 -4.19 -8.88
C MET A 91 -9.41 -4.26 -8.42
N GLY A 92 -9.99 -5.46 -8.58
CA GLY A 92 -11.34 -5.74 -8.12
C GLY A 92 -12.46 -4.98 -8.85
N THR A 93 -13.69 -5.31 -8.48
CA THR A 93 -14.93 -4.74 -9.02
C THR A 93 -15.95 -4.42 -7.92
N GLY A 94 -15.64 -4.72 -6.65
CA GLY A 94 -16.55 -4.55 -5.52
C GLY A 94 -17.59 -5.68 -5.35
N ASP A 95 -17.24 -6.93 -5.67
CA ASP A 95 -18.20 -8.07 -5.60
C ASP A 95 -18.29 -8.76 -4.21
N GLY A 96 -17.52 -8.27 -3.24
CA GLY A 96 -17.46 -8.73 -1.86
C GLY A 96 -16.66 -10.01 -1.62
N GLN A 97 -16.10 -10.64 -2.66
CA GLN A 97 -15.38 -11.92 -2.57
C GLN A 97 -13.93 -11.73 -2.15
N ILE A 98 -13.32 -12.80 -1.63
CA ILE A 98 -11.87 -12.84 -1.45
C ILE A 98 -11.24 -13.21 -2.79
N LYS A 99 -10.30 -12.38 -3.25
CA LYS A 99 -9.60 -12.54 -4.53
C LYS A 99 -8.10 -12.66 -4.31
N GLU A 100 -7.47 -13.37 -5.24
CA GLU A 100 -6.03 -13.41 -5.42
C GLU A 100 -5.71 -12.81 -6.79
N GLU A 101 -4.91 -11.74 -6.81
CA GLU A 101 -4.46 -11.11 -8.05
C GLU A 101 -2.93 -10.98 -8.08
N HIS A 102 -2.37 -11.12 -9.29
CA HIS A 102 -0.93 -11.05 -9.56
C HIS A 102 -0.63 -9.84 -10.43
N PHE A 103 0.18 -8.92 -9.92
CA PHE A 103 0.54 -7.69 -10.60
C PHE A 103 2.02 -7.67 -10.99
N HIS A 104 2.29 -7.25 -12.23
CA HIS A 104 3.64 -7.00 -12.71
C HIS A 104 3.97 -5.49 -12.64
N PHE A 105 4.95 -5.14 -11.80
CA PHE A 105 5.37 -3.74 -11.61
C PHE A 105 6.75 -3.41 -12.20
N TRP A 106 7.70 -4.35 -12.20
CA TRP A 106 9.07 -4.18 -12.71
C TRP A 106 9.72 -2.85 -12.29
N MET A 107 9.94 -2.67 -11.00
CA MET A 107 10.52 -1.45 -10.42
C MET A 107 11.77 -1.76 -9.60
N THR A 108 12.83 -0.96 -9.77
CA THR A 108 14.11 -1.15 -9.09
C THR A 108 14.42 0.01 -8.17
N GLY A 109 14.81 -0.28 -6.92
CA GLY A 109 15.18 0.72 -5.92
C GLY A 109 15.65 0.15 -4.60
N LYS A 110 15.78 1.01 -3.60
CA LYS A 110 16.23 0.63 -2.25
C LYS A 110 15.06 0.40 -1.29
N HIS A 111 14.08 1.29 -1.33
CA HIS A 111 12.91 1.30 -0.47
C HIS A 111 11.63 1.23 -1.28
N PHE A 112 10.64 0.53 -0.76
CA PHE A 112 9.37 0.30 -1.43
C PHE A 112 8.21 0.60 -0.50
N ARG A 113 7.09 1.02 -1.08
CA ARG A 113 5.83 1.18 -0.36
C ARG A 113 4.69 0.78 -1.27
N PHE A 114 3.79 -0.04 -0.76
CA PHE A 114 2.51 -0.29 -1.42
C PHE A 114 1.45 0.58 -0.78
N LYS A 115 0.63 1.22 -1.60
CA LYS A 115 -0.51 2.00 -1.12
C LYS A 115 -1.76 1.73 -1.92
N ILE A 116 -2.88 1.92 -1.25
CA ILE A 116 -4.21 2.01 -1.83
C ILE A 116 -4.74 3.36 -1.38
N GLU A 117 -4.97 4.25 -2.33
CA GLU A 117 -5.29 5.65 -2.10
C GLU A 117 -6.66 5.93 -2.73
N HIS A 118 -7.57 6.50 -1.96
CA HIS A 118 -8.89 6.88 -2.44
C HIS A 118 -9.37 8.18 -1.79
N SER A 119 -10.12 8.99 -2.54
CA SER A 119 -10.59 10.31 -2.06
C SER A 119 -11.89 10.25 -1.26
N SER A 120 -12.48 9.08 -1.08
CA SER A 120 -13.71 8.87 -0.31
C SER A 120 -13.42 8.12 1.00
N THR A 121 -13.96 8.65 2.09
CA THR A 121 -13.98 8.03 3.42
C THR A 121 -14.92 6.83 3.52
N GLU A 122 -15.83 6.67 2.55
CA GLU A 122 -16.76 5.54 2.49
C GLU A 122 -16.19 4.35 1.72
N HIS A 123 -15.03 4.53 1.08
CA HIS A 123 -14.38 3.48 0.30
C HIS A 123 -13.86 2.38 1.20
N ARG A 124 -14.25 1.14 0.93
CA ARG A 124 -13.87 -0.01 1.75
C ARG A 124 -12.89 -0.88 0.99
N PHE A 125 -11.85 -1.30 1.71
CA PHE A 125 -10.89 -2.27 1.23
C PHE A 125 -10.37 -3.10 2.41
N GLN A 126 -10.03 -4.36 2.15
CA GLN A 126 -9.41 -5.22 3.15
C GLN A 126 -8.23 -5.98 2.55
N TRP A 127 -7.01 -5.58 2.94
CA TRP A 127 -5.79 -6.31 2.63
C TRP A 127 -5.67 -7.53 3.54
N ILE A 128 -5.56 -8.73 2.97
CA ILE A 128 -5.36 -9.96 3.76
C ILE A 128 -3.90 -10.38 3.76
N ARG A 129 -3.26 -10.46 2.58
CA ARG A 129 -1.86 -10.88 2.45
C ARG A 129 -1.19 -10.27 1.23
N MET A 130 0.11 -10.06 1.32
CA MET A 130 0.98 -9.69 0.19
C MET A 130 2.16 -10.64 0.14
N ASP A 131 2.43 -11.20 -1.04
CA ASP A 131 3.69 -11.87 -1.34
C ASP A 131 4.40 -11.09 -2.47
N VAL A 132 5.68 -10.79 -2.30
CA VAL A 132 6.46 -9.96 -3.24
C VAL A 132 7.59 -10.80 -3.82
N ASP A 133 7.68 -10.84 -5.15
CA ASP A 133 8.82 -11.41 -5.87
C ASP A 133 9.92 -10.36 -6.01
N ILE A 134 11.01 -10.55 -5.27
CA ILE A 134 12.17 -9.66 -5.24
C ILE A 134 13.40 -10.35 -5.81
N THR A 135 14.17 -9.61 -6.61
CA THR A 135 15.53 -10.00 -6.99
C THR A 135 16.50 -8.98 -6.43
N SER A 136 17.49 -9.42 -5.66
CA SER A 136 18.54 -8.54 -5.15
C SER A 136 19.54 -8.18 -6.25
N GLN A 137 20.06 -6.96 -6.20
CA GLN A 137 21.10 -6.45 -7.06
C GLN A 137 22.22 -5.86 -6.19
N ALA A 138 23.44 -6.37 -6.36
CA ALA A 138 24.59 -5.93 -5.58
C ALA A 138 24.94 -4.44 -5.79
N LYS A 139 24.61 -3.87 -6.96
CA LYS A 139 24.72 -2.44 -7.32
C LYS A 139 23.66 -2.08 -8.39
N PHE A 140 23.19 -0.83 -8.40
CA PHE A 140 22.37 -0.30 -9.49
C PHE A 140 23.21 -0.18 -10.75
N PHE A 141 22.77 -0.82 -11.84
CA PHE A 141 23.21 -0.49 -13.18
C PHE A 141 22.13 0.41 -13.78
N ALA A 142 22.43 1.69 -13.97
CA ALA A 142 21.61 2.54 -14.81
C ALA A 142 21.59 1.90 -16.20
N VAL A 143 20.47 1.33 -16.61
CA VAL A 143 20.27 1.03 -18.03
C VAL A 143 20.03 2.39 -18.66
N ASN A 144 21.07 2.96 -19.28
CA ASN A 144 20.88 4.12 -20.14
C ASN A 144 19.88 3.74 -21.24
N PRO A 145 18.93 4.63 -21.58
CA PRO A 145 17.92 4.38 -22.61
C PRO A 145 18.55 4.03 -23.97
#